data_AF-A0A8J2JLH8-F1
#
_entry.id   AF-A0A8J2JLH8-F1
#
_cell.length_a   1.000
_cell.length_b   1.000
_cell.length_c   1.000
_cell.angle_alpha   90.00
_cell.angle_beta   90.00
_cell.angle_gamma   90.00
#
_symmetry.space_group_name_H-M   'P 1'
#
loop_
_entity.id
_entity.type
_entity.pdbx_description
1 polymer ?
#
loop_
_entity_poly.entity_id
_entity_poly.type
_entity_poly.pdbx_seq_one_letter_code
_entity_poly.pdbx_strand_id
1 'polypeptide(L)'
;MSQISQNEPEEVKVKADWLREFHRSTVGFCVNFGIAHFFGLIGLVLIAQGRVMTSTLIFAYILAEFASYSITIGCHRLFSHRTFKATRPLVNFLAVCNFFAGQQSIWLWSAWHRVHHKCVDTDEDPHNATRGFFYSHIGWLLTYDHQKFLKSLDKIDMSDLEKVPIIMFHERYYMYIHHTCIYILPTVIPWYFFAPPICGEINLMTHQ
;
A
#
# COMPACT_ATOMS: atom_id res chain seq x y z
N MET A 1 -35.39 -1.32 42.14
CA MET A 1 -35.49 -0.86 40.74
C MET A 1 -34.32 0.07 40.44
N SER A 2 -33.28 -0.43 39.79
CA SER A 2 -32.42 0.32 38.88
C SER A 2 -31.33 -0.62 38.35
N GLN A 3 -31.69 -1.44 37.35
CA GLN A 3 -30.65 -2.00 36.48
C GLN A 3 -30.26 -0.90 35.50
N ILE A 4 -29.07 -0.34 35.71
CA ILE A 4 -28.41 0.54 34.78
C ILE A 4 -28.03 -0.34 33.58
N SER A 5 -28.81 -0.20 32.51
CA SER A 5 -28.52 -0.75 31.18
C SER A 5 -27.12 -0.34 30.78
N GLN A 6 -26.23 -1.31 30.63
CA GLN A 6 -24.94 -1.16 30.00
C GLN A 6 -25.16 -0.78 28.54
N ASN A 7 -25.21 0.52 28.26
CA ASN A 7 -24.97 1.01 26.91
C ASN A 7 -23.45 1.03 26.73
N GLU A 8 -22.89 -0.11 26.31
CA GLU A 8 -21.60 -0.12 25.64
C GLU A 8 -21.64 0.95 24.52
N PRO A 9 -20.63 1.83 24.43
CA PRO A 9 -20.58 2.73 23.29
C PRO A 9 -20.59 1.86 22.05
N GLU A 10 -21.40 2.26 21.07
CA GLU A 10 -21.51 1.66 19.75
C GLU A 10 -20.14 1.72 19.06
N GLU A 11 -19.27 0.81 19.49
CA GLU A 11 -17.94 0.58 18.98
C GLU A 11 -18.16 0.28 17.51
N VAL A 12 -17.59 1.13 16.67
CA VAL A 12 -17.65 1.01 15.22
C VAL A 12 -16.98 -0.30 14.84
N LYS A 13 -17.71 -1.41 14.95
CA LYS A 13 -17.42 -2.69 14.36
C LYS A 13 -17.55 -2.47 12.86
N VAL A 14 -16.50 -1.94 12.26
CA VAL A 14 -16.27 -2.11 10.83
C VAL A 14 -16.22 -3.62 10.66
N LYS A 15 -17.34 -4.24 10.27
CA LYS A 15 -17.36 -5.65 9.86
C LYS A 15 -16.17 -5.83 8.94
N ALA A 16 -15.27 -6.74 9.28
CA ALA A 16 -14.19 -7.12 8.39
C ALA A 16 -14.86 -7.53 7.07
N ASP A 17 -14.69 -6.69 6.04
CA ASP A 17 -15.18 -6.99 4.72
C ASP A 17 -14.34 -8.16 4.20
N TRP A 18 -14.99 -9.18 3.66
CA TRP A 18 -14.34 -10.35 3.09
C TRP A 18 -13.22 -9.94 2.10
N LEU A 19 -13.42 -8.85 1.34
CA LEU A 19 -12.41 -8.35 0.41
C LEU A 19 -11.10 -7.95 1.12
N ARG A 20 -11.22 -7.35 2.31
CA ARG A 20 -10.08 -6.97 3.14
C ARG A 20 -9.38 -8.20 3.70
N GLU A 21 -10.15 -9.17 4.20
CA GLU A 21 -9.61 -10.43 4.72
C GLU A 21 -8.88 -11.20 3.63
N PHE A 22 -9.47 -11.29 2.44
CA PHE A 22 -8.85 -11.92 1.28
C PHE A 22 -7.51 -11.27 0.94
N HIS A 23 -7.45 -9.95 0.78
CA HIS A 23 -6.21 -9.24 0.45
C HIS A 23 -5.12 -9.37 1.53
N ARG A 24 -5.51 -9.60 2.78
CA ARG A 24 -4.59 -9.85 3.91
C ARG A 24 -4.29 -11.33 4.15
N SER A 25 -4.88 -12.21 3.36
CA SER A 25 -4.58 -13.64 3.36
C SER A 25 -3.37 -13.92 2.48
N THR A 26 -2.69 -15.04 2.75
CA THR A 26 -1.69 -15.61 1.86
C THR A 26 -2.14 -15.65 0.41
N VAL A 27 -3.38 -16.10 0.14
CA VAL A 27 -3.92 -16.22 -1.22
C VAL A 27 -4.04 -14.86 -1.88
N GLY A 28 -4.54 -13.85 -1.15
CA GLY A 28 -4.62 -12.49 -1.68
C GLY A 28 -3.25 -11.89 -1.99
N PHE A 29 -2.25 -12.11 -1.13
CA PHE A 29 -0.88 -11.72 -1.43
C PHE A 29 -0.38 -12.40 -2.71
N CYS A 30 -0.52 -13.73 -2.84
CA CYS A 30 -0.12 -14.46 -4.04
C CYS A 30 -0.76 -13.89 -5.31
N VAL A 31 -2.08 -13.62 -5.28
CA VAL A 31 -2.82 -13.08 -6.43
C VAL A 31 -2.33 -11.69 -6.80
N ASN A 32 -2.22 -10.77 -5.83
CA ASN A 32 -1.76 -9.40 -6.09
C ASN A 32 -0.32 -9.38 -6.61
N PHE A 33 0.59 -10.15 -6.01
CA PHE A 33 1.96 -10.25 -6.49
C PHE A 33 2.02 -10.88 -7.88
N GLY A 34 1.25 -11.93 -8.14
CA GLY A 34 1.17 -12.55 -9.47
C GLY A 34 0.73 -11.55 -10.54
N ILE A 35 -0.33 -10.79 -10.27
CA ILE A 35 -0.83 -9.73 -11.16
C ILE A 35 0.24 -8.66 -11.38
N ALA A 36 0.83 -8.13 -10.29
CA ALA A 36 1.83 -7.06 -10.37
C ALA A 36 3.08 -7.49 -11.17
N HIS A 37 3.60 -8.70 -10.95
CA HIS A 37 4.76 -9.21 -11.68
C HIS A 37 4.43 -9.52 -13.14
N PHE A 38 3.25 -10.06 -13.43
CA PHE A 38 2.81 -10.32 -14.80
C PHE A 38 2.73 -9.03 -15.62
N PHE A 39 2.05 -8.00 -15.11
CA PHE A 39 1.97 -6.71 -15.79
C PHE A 39 3.31 -5.97 -15.80
N GLY A 40 4.12 -6.10 -14.75
CA GLY A 40 5.49 -5.58 -14.73
C GLY A 40 6.35 -6.14 -15.85
N LEU A 41 6.27 -7.46 -16.10
CA LEU A 41 6.99 -8.11 -17.19
C LEU A 41 6.52 -7.63 -18.56
N ILE A 42 5.20 -7.50 -18.75
CA ILE A 42 4.65 -6.92 -19.98
C ILE A 42 5.17 -5.49 -20.17
N GLY A 43 5.17 -4.67 -19.11
CA GLY A 43 5.70 -3.32 -19.12
C GLY A 43 7.16 -3.28 -19.57
N LEU A 44 8.02 -4.15 -19.01
CA LEU A 44 9.43 -4.25 -19.41
C LEU A 44 9.60 -4.61 -20.89
N VAL A 45 8.79 -5.55 -21.42
CA VAL A 45 8.81 -5.92 -22.84
C VAL A 45 8.39 -4.73 -23.71
N LEU A 46 7.34 -4.00 -23.35
CA LEU A 46 6.89 -2.83 -24.10
C LEU A 46 7.91 -1.70 -24.09
N ILE A 47 8.60 -1.48 -22.97
CA ILE A 47 9.70 -0.51 -22.86
C ILE A 47 10.85 -0.93 -23.77
N ALA A 48 11.27 -2.20 -23.72
CA ALA A 48 12.36 -2.71 -24.55
C ALA A 48 12.05 -2.64 -26.06
N GLN A 49 10.77 -2.75 -26.43
CA GLN A 49 10.29 -2.57 -27.81
C GLN A 49 10.15 -1.11 -28.24
N GLY A 50 10.42 -0.13 -27.36
CA GLY A 50 10.24 1.29 -27.65
C GLY A 50 8.78 1.72 -27.82
N ARG A 51 7.83 0.93 -27.29
CA ARG A 51 6.39 1.17 -27.42
C ARG A 51 5.79 2.03 -26.32
N VAL A 52 6.63 2.49 -25.38
CA VAL A 52 6.22 3.32 -24.24
C VAL A 52 6.77 4.73 -24.44
N MET A 53 5.90 5.73 -24.28
CA MET A 53 6.29 7.12 -24.43
C MET A 53 7.13 7.61 -23.26
N THR A 54 8.09 8.49 -23.53
CA THR A 54 8.97 9.09 -22.52
C THR A 54 8.17 9.78 -21.40
N SER A 55 7.05 10.43 -21.73
CA SER A 55 6.15 11.05 -20.74
C SER A 55 5.55 10.03 -19.77
N THR A 56 5.21 8.83 -20.26
CA THR A 56 4.73 7.72 -19.41
C THR A 56 5.82 7.23 -18.46
N LEU A 57 7.06 7.15 -18.95
CA LEU A 57 8.21 6.76 -18.12
C LEU A 57 8.52 7.81 -17.04
N ILE A 58 8.49 9.09 -17.39
CA ILE A 58 8.69 10.20 -16.42
C ILE A 58 7.58 10.18 -15.37
N PHE A 59 6.33 9.99 -15.79
CA PHE A 59 5.20 9.90 -14.87
C PHE A 59 5.33 8.71 -13.90
N ALA A 60 5.67 7.53 -14.42
CA ALA A 60 5.91 6.34 -13.60
C ALA A 60 7.07 6.57 -12.60
N TYR A 61 8.15 7.22 -13.03
CA TYR A 61 9.27 7.58 -12.17
C TYR A 61 8.84 8.53 -11.03
N ILE A 62 8.07 9.57 -11.32
CA ILE A 62 7.57 10.50 -10.30
C ILE A 62 6.70 9.78 -9.26
N LEU A 63 5.80 8.89 -9.71
CA LEU A 63 4.99 8.08 -8.78
C LEU A 63 5.86 7.15 -7.93
N ALA A 64 6.90 6.54 -8.51
CA ALA A 64 7.84 5.69 -7.78
C ALA A 64 8.60 6.48 -6.70
N GLU A 65 9.02 7.72 -6.98
CA GLU A 65 9.67 8.59 -6.00
C GLU A 65 8.72 8.98 -4.86
N PHE A 66 7.46 9.34 -5.17
CA PHE A 66 6.46 9.60 -4.14
C PHE A 66 6.21 8.38 -3.26
N ALA A 67 6.04 7.20 -3.87
CA ALA A 67 5.93 5.94 -3.15
C ALA A 67 7.17 5.71 -2.24
N SER A 68 8.37 5.90 -2.77
CA SER A 68 9.63 5.73 -2.04
C SER A 68 9.74 6.67 -0.83
N TYR A 69 9.46 7.96 -0.99
CA TYR A 69 9.49 8.92 0.12
C TYR A 69 8.42 8.60 1.17
N SER A 70 7.24 8.16 0.73
CA SER A 70 6.17 7.77 1.65
C SER A 70 6.57 6.61 2.55
N ILE A 71 7.33 5.64 2.03
CA ILE A 71 7.81 4.48 2.78
C ILE A 71 9.01 4.89 3.65
N THR A 72 10.02 5.51 3.06
CA THR A 72 11.29 5.78 3.75
C THR A 72 11.19 6.90 4.77
N ILE A 73 10.50 8.00 4.46
CA ILE A 73 10.34 9.16 5.34
C ILE A 73 9.06 9.00 6.17
N GLY A 74 7.96 8.58 5.55
CA GLY A 74 6.67 8.40 6.20
C GLY A 74 6.62 7.13 7.06
N CYS A 75 6.28 5.99 6.46
CA CYS A 75 6.06 4.72 7.17
C CYS A 75 7.22 4.33 8.08
N HIS A 76 8.45 4.40 7.60
CA HIS A 76 9.63 3.97 8.33
C HIS A 76 10.02 4.97 9.43
N ARG A 77 10.46 6.18 9.07
CA ARG A 77 11.05 7.14 10.03
C ARG A 77 9.99 7.85 10.89
N LEU A 78 8.95 8.39 10.26
CA LEU A 78 7.93 9.19 10.93
C LEU A 78 6.94 8.31 11.70
N PHE A 79 6.29 7.37 11.02
CA PHE A 79 5.18 6.60 11.58
C PHE A 79 5.66 5.43 12.41
N SER A 80 6.67 4.67 12.01
CA SER A 80 7.10 3.50 12.80
C SER A 80 8.07 3.87 13.91
N HIS A 81 9.14 4.62 13.59
CA HIS A 81 10.20 4.93 14.55
C HIS A 81 10.03 6.26 15.29
N ARG A 82 9.11 7.13 14.87
CA ARG A 82 8.87 8.43 15.51
C ARG A 82 10.15 9.28 15.62
N THR A 83 11.06 9.19 14.64
CA THR A 83 12.40 9.81 14.74
C THR A 83 12.36 11.34 14.63
N PHE A 84 11.25 11.91 14.17
CA PHE A 84 11.01 13.35 14.12
C PHE A 84 9.51 13.65 14.23
N LYS A 85 9.18 14.91 14.51
CA LYS A 85 7.81 15.42 14.49
C LYS A 85 7.57 16.16 13.17
N ALA A 86 6.44 15.88 12.52
CA ALA A 86 6.04 16.51 11.27
C ALA A 86 4.83 17.43 11.47
N THR A 87 4.74 18.48 10.66
CA THR A 87 3.53 19.31 10.58
C THR A 87 2.40 18.55 9.89
N ARG A 88 1.15 18.93 10.14
CA ARG A 88 -0.02 18.30 9.51
C ARG A 88 0.05 18.25 7.97
N PRO A 89 0.49 19.31 7.26
CA PRO A 89 0.65 19.24 5.81
C PRO A 89 1.63 18.16 5.36
N LEU A 90 2.77 18.02 6.03
CA LEU A 90 3.77 17.00 5.69
C LEU A 90 3.24 15.59 5.99
N VAL A 91 2.56 15.39 7.12
CA VAL A 91 1.90 14.11 7.45
C VAL A 91 0.90 13.72 6.35
N ASN A 92 0.04 14.66 5.95
CA ASN A 92 -0.97 14.40 4.93
C ASN A 92 -0.35 14.13 3.56
N PHE A 93 0.68 14.89 3.19
CA PHE A 93 1.42 14.70 1.95
C PHE A 93 2.03 13.29 1.88
N LEU A 94 2.80 12.90 2.90
CA LEU A 94 3.41 11.56 2.96
C LEU A 94 2.36 10.45 2.97
N ALA A 95 1.22 10.66 3.63
CA ALA A 95 0.13 9.69 3.64
C ALA A 95 -0.49 9.51 2.24
N VAL A 96 -0.74 10.60 1.49
CA VAL A 96 -1.25 10.53 0.12
C VAL A 96 -0.23 9.88 -0.82
N CYS A 97 1.04 10.22 -0.70
CA CYS A 97 2.11 9.55 -1.45
C CYS A 97 2.11 8.03 -1.19
N ASN A 98 1.76 7.59 0.02
CA ASN A 98 1.70 6.16 0.37
C ASN A 98 0.57 5.41 -0.35
N PHE A 99 -0.46 6.10 -0.84
CA PHE A 99 -1.53 5.46 -1.59
C PHE A 99 -1.01 4.84 -2.90
N PHE A 100 0.13 5.34 -3.41
CA PHE A 100 0.81 4.84 -4.60
C PHE A 100 1.92 3.82 -4.29
N ALA A 101 2.16 3.46 -3.02
CA ALA A 101 3.28 2.59 -2.64
C ALA A 101 2.99 1.09 -2.78
N GLY A 102 1.73 0.67 -2.69
CA GLY A 102 1.33 -0.73 -2.86
C GLY A 102 1.79 -1.68 -1.75
N GLN A 103 2.35 -1.18 -0.63
CA GLN A 103 2.90 -1.99 0.47
C GLN A 103 1.96 -2.11 1.67
N GLN A 104 0.69 -2.42 1.47
CA GLN A 104 -0.34 -2.36 2.53
C GLN A 104 -0.58 -0.93 3.07
N SER A 105 -1.52 -0.81 4.01
CA SER A 105 -1.87 0.48 4.60
C SER A 105 -0.74 1.00 5.48
N ILE A 106 -0.70 2.33 5.69
CA ILE A 106 0.27 2.97 6.60
C ILE A 106 0.24 2.32 7.99
N TRP A 107 -0.96 2.04 8.50
CA TRP A 107 -1.14 1.43 9.81
C TRP A 107 -0.56 0.02 9.85
N LEU A 108 -0.92 -0.84 8.89
CA LEU A 108 -0.47 -2.24 8.88
C LEU A 108 1.03 -2.36 8.60
N TRP A 109 1.57 -1.57 7.68
CA TRP A 109 3.01 -1.51 7.42
C TRP A 109 3.77 -1.12 8.69
N SER A 110 3.30 -0.06 9.38
CA SER A 110 3.95 0.40 10.61
C SER A 110 3.83 -0.61 11.75
N ALA A 111 2.71 -1.33 11.82
CA ALA A 111 2.50 -2.42 12.77
C ALA A 111 3.48 -3.57 12.53
N TRP A 112 3.62 -4.04 11.29
CA TRP A 112 4.62 -5.06 10.93
C TRP A 112 6.04 -4.60 11.26
N HIS A 113 6.38 -3.36 10.91
CA HIS A 113 7.71 -2.82 11.15
C HIS A 113 8.04 -2.68 12.65
N ARG A 114 7.08 -2.22 13.46
CA ARG A 114 7.24 -2.15 14.92
C ARG A 114 7.38 -3.54 15.56
N VAL A 115 6.58 -4.52 15.11
CA VAL A 115 6.72 -5.92 15.57
C VAL A 115 8.10 -6.48 15.17
N HIS A 116 8.53 -6.27 13.92
CA HIS A 116 9.85 -6.68 13.44
C HIS A 116 10.97 -6.16 14.35
N HIS A 117 10.99 -4.85 14.63
CA HIS A 117 12.01 -4.28 15.51
C HIS A 117 11.92 -4.76 16.96
N LYS A 118 10.71 -5.07 17.45
CA LYS A 118 10.53 -5.56 18.82
C LYS A 118 10.98 -7.01 18.98
N CYS A 119 10.81 -7.82 17.94
CA CYS A 119 10.98 -9.27 17.96
C CYS A 119 12.04 -9.76 16.97
N VAL A 120 12.98 -8.90 16.57
CA VAL A 120 13.97 -9.16 15.52
C VAL A 120 14.67 -10.51 15.72
N ASP A 121 14.86 -11.24 14.61
CA ASP A 121 15.50 -12.56 14.56
C ASP A 121 14.84 -13.66 15.41
N THR A 122 13.63 -13.42 15.95
CA THR A 122 12.82 -14.44 16.62
C THR A 122 11.73 -14.99 15.71
N ASP A 123 11.07 -16.07 16.13
CA ASP A 123 9.91 -16.59 15.42
C ASP A 123 8.73 -15.60 15.36
N GLU A 124 8.69 -14.59 16.24
CA GLU A 124 7.66 -13.55 16.24
C GLU A 124 7.91 -12.45 15.20
N ASP A 125 9.12 -12.37 14.63
CA ASP A 125 9.45 -11.45 13.54
C ASP A 125 8.77 -11.91 12.24
N PRO A 126 7.88 -11.08 11.63
CA PRO A 126 7.18 -11.43 10.41
C PRO A 126 8.13 -11.86 9.28
N HIS A 127 9.24 -11.16 9.10
CA HIS A 127 10.19 -11.35 8.01
C HIS A 127 11.59 -11.74 8.50
N ASN A 128 11.63 -12.56 9.55
CA ASN A 128 12.84 -13.09 10.17
C ASN A 128 13.91 -13.53 9.15
N ALA A 129 15.03 -12.81 9.12
CA ALA A 129 16.13 -13.05 8.18
C ALA A 129 16.87 -14.37 8.43
N THR A 130 16.83 -14.91 9.65
CA THR A 130 17.47 -16.20 10.00
C THR A 130 16.85 -17.38 9.26
N ARG A 131 15.61 -17.24 8.76
CA ARG A 131 14.92 -18.23 7.92
C ARG A 131 15.38 -18.21 6.45
N GLY A 132 16.34 -17.35 6.11
CA GLY A 132 16.98 -17.27 4.80
C GLY A 132 16.39 -16.21 3.87
N PHE A 133 17.14 -15.89 2.82
CA PHE A 133 16.86 -14.80 1.88
C PHE A 133 15.46 -14.84 1.28
N PHE A 134 15.02 -16.00 0.78
CA PHE A 134 13.70 -16.11 0.14
C PHE A 134 12.56 -15.85 1.12
N TYR A 135 12.70 -16.28 2.37
CA TYR A 135 11.70 -16.04 3.40
C TYR A 135 11.57 -14.56 3.71
N SER A 136 12.68 -13.89 4.04
CA SER A 136 12.67 -12.45 4.38
C SER A 136 12.32 -11.54 3.20
N HIS A 137 12.61 -11.96 1.96
CA HIS A 137 12.32 -11.17 0.78
C HIS A 137 10.84 -11.20 0.37
N ILE A 138 10.24 -12.39 0.21
CA ILE A 138 8.84 -12.53 -0.24
C ILE A 138 8.09 -13.67 0.46
N GLY A 139 8.80 -14.71 0.90
CA GLY A 139 8.21 -15.92 1.46
C GLY A 139 7.33 -15.66 2.69
N TRP A 140 7.69 -14.67 3.52
CA TRP A 140 6.89 -14.29 4.68
C TRP A 140 5.47 -13.82 4.35
N LEU A 141 5.28 -13.17 3.20
CA LEU A 141 3.95 -12.75 2.71
C LEU A 141 3.16 -13.96 2.20
N LEU A 142 3.85 -14.93 1.60
CA LEU A 142 3.28 -16.16 1.07
C LEU A 142 3.01 -17.22 2.17
N THR A 143 3.50 -17.00 3.38
CA THR A 143 3.23 -17.85 4.55
C THR A 143 2.72 -17.03 5.73
N TYR A 144 2.06 -15.90 5.44
CA TYR A 144 1.63 -14.95 6.46
C TYR A 144 0.61 -15.58 7.41
N ASP A 145 0.99 -15.70 8.68
CA ASP A 145 0.11 -16.13 9.76
C ASP A 145 -0.49 -14.92 10.46
N HIS A 146 -1.73 -14.60 10.10
CA HIS A 146 -2.44 -13.45 10.65
C HIS A 146 -2.65 -13.58 12.17
N GLN A 147 -2.97 -14.77 12.68
CA GLN A 147 -3.26 -14.99 14.10
C GLN A 147 -2.00 -14.83 14.94
N LYS A 148 -0.87 -15.35 14.45
CA LYS A 148 0.43 -15.14 15.11
C LYS A 148 0.81 -13.66 15.14
N PHE A 149 0.62 -12.95 14.02
CA PHE A 149 0.88 -11.52 13.98
C PHE A 149 0.04 -10.72 14.99
N LEU A 150 -1.26 -11.00 15.10
CA LEU A 150 -2.15 -10.31 16.05
C LEU A 150 -1.67 -10.47 17.51
N LYS A 151 -1.16 -11.65 17.88
CA LYS A 151 -0.59 -11.90 19.22
C LYS A 151 0.67 -11.06 19.47
N SER A 152 1.53 -10.90 18.47
CA SER A 152 2.72 -10.04 18.59
C SER A 152 2.33 -8.56 18.63
N LEU A 153 1.29 -8.18 17.88
CA LEU A 153 0.80 -6.81 17.78
C LEU A 153 0.21 -6.29 19.10
N ASP A 154 -0.43 -7.15 19.90
CA ASP A 154 -0.97 -6.80 21.22
C ASP A 154 0.11 -6.21 22.17
N LYS A 155 1.39 -6.52 21.90
CA LYS A 155 2.55 -6.01 22.65
C LYS A 155 3.04 -4.64 22.15
N ILE A 156 2.44 -4.07 21.10
CA ILE A 156 2.90 -2.86 20.43
C ILE A 156 1.85 -1.75 20.59
N ASP A 157 2.28 -0.60 21.09
CA ASP A 157 1.45 0.61 21.11
C ASP A 157 1.26 1.16 19.69
N MET A 158 0.01 1.28 19.24
CA MET A 158 -0.41 1.85 17.95
C MET A 158 -1.28 3.10 18.10
N SER A 159 -1.51 3.55 19.35
CA SER A 159 -2.47 4.62 19.67
C SER A 159 -2.11 5.97 19.05
N ASP A 160 -0.83 6.18 18.72
CA ASP A 160 -0.35 7.39 18.05
C ASP A 160 -0.82 7.47 16.60
N LEU A 161 -0.83 6.34 15.87
CA LEU A 161 -1.28 6.27 14.48
C LEU A 161 -2.80 6.29 14.40
N GLU A 162 -3.47 5.68 15.37
CA GLU A 162 -4.94 5.65 15.48
C GLU A 162 -5.57 7.03 15.69
N LYS A 163 -4.82 7.96 16.29
CA LYS A 163 -5.23 9.35 16.46
C LYS A 163 -5.09 10.19 15.18
N VAL A 164 -4.48 9.67 14.11
CA VAL A 164 -4.25 10.41 12.86
C VAL A 164 -5.35 10.07 11.84
N PRO A 165 -6.28 11.00 11.51
CA PRO A 165 -7.45 10.68 10.71
C PRO A 165 -7.13 10.17 9.30
N ILE A 166 -6.11 10.73 8.63
CA ILE A 166 -5.75 10.31 7.27
C ILE A 166 -5.16 8.89 7.24
N ILE A 167 -4.46 8.47 8.31
CA ILE A 167 -3.93 7.11 8.43
C ILE A 167 -5.08 6.13 8.62
N MET A 168 -6.03 6.47 9.50
CA MET A 168 -7.21 5.63 9.72
C MET A 168 -8.17 5.61 8.53
N PHE A 169 -8.25 6.71 7.77
CA PHE A 169 -8.93 6.74 6.47
C PHE A 169 -8.27 5.78 5.48
N HIS A 170 -6.95 5.84 5.35
CA HIS A 170 -6.21 4.93 4.47
C HIS A 170 -6.39 3.48 4.89
N GLU A 171 -6.29 3.17 6.19
CA GLU A 171 -6.56 1.84 6.73
C GLU A 171 -7.98 1.40 6.40
N ARG A 172 -8.99 2.25 6.63
CA ARG A 172 -10.42 1.94 6.40
C ARG A 172 -10.75 1.66 4.93
N TYR A 173 -10.20 2.46 4.01
CA TYR A 173 -10.52 2.39 2.59
C TYR A 173 -9.39 1.78 1.76
N TYR A 174 -8.44 1.09 2.40
CA TYR A 174 -7.23 0.59 1.77
C TYR A 174 -7.49 -0.14 0.47
N MET A 175 -8.49 -1.04 0.42
CA MET A 175 -8.77 -1.81 -0.78
C MET A 175 -9.17 -0.92 -1.95
N TYR A 176 -10.07 0.04 -1.74
CA TYR A 176 -10.49 0.95 -2.81
C TYR A 176 -9.34 1.87 -3.25
N ILE A 177 -8.58 2.39 -2.29
CA ILE A 177 -7.43 3.26 -2.54
C ILE A 177 -6.34 2.48 -3.31
N HIS A 178 -6.01 1.27 -2.87
CA HIS A 178 -5.01 0.42 -3.49
C HIS A 178 -5.36 0.17 -4.97
N HIS A 179 -6.54 -0.35 -5.28
CA HIS A 179 -6.85 -0.66 -6.68
C HIS A 179 -6.92 0.61 -7.55
N THR A 180 -7.42 1.72 -6.97
CA THR A 180 -7.52 2.98 -7.69
C THR A 180 -6.15 3.61 -7.96
N CYS A 181 -5.30 3.72 -6.94
CA CYS A 181 -4.02 4.41 -7.02
C CYS A 181 -2.89 3.55 -7.59
N ILE A 182 -2.97 2.22 -7.50
CA ILE A 182 -1.95 1.31 -8.03
C ILE A 182 -2.26 0.84 -9.46
N TYR A 183 -3.53 0.60 -9.79
CA TYR A 183 -3.89 0.05 -11.11
C TYR A 183 -4.63 1.06 -11.98
N ILE A 184 -5.70 1.68 -11.48
CA ILE A 184 -6.58 2.50 -12.33
C ILE A 184 -5.91 3.81 -12.74
N LEU A 185 -5.52 4.67 -11.78
CA LEU A 185 -4.94 5.97 -12.07
C LEU A 185 -3.62 5.87 -12.85
N PRO A 186 -2.67 4.99 -12.49
CA PRO A 186 -1.43 4.86 -13.25
C PRO A 186 -1.62 4.35 -14.67
N THR A 187 -2.77 3.73 -14.99
CA THR A 187 -3.11 3.28 -16.35
C THR A 187 -3.88 4.35 -17.12
N VAL A 188 -4.93 4.92 -16.51
CA VAL A 188 -5.84 5.87 -17.18
C VAL A 188 -5.15 7.19 -17.47
N ILE A 189 -4.28 7.69 -16.58
CA ILE A 189 -3.61 8.98 -16.77
C ILE A 189 -2.69 8.93 -18.01
N PRO A 190 -1.75 7.97 -18.15
CA PRO A 190 -0.98 7.85 -19.38
C PRO A 190 -1.83 7.59 -20.61
N TRP A 191 -2.84 6.75 -20.51
CA TRP A 191 -3.71 6.46 -21.64
C TRP A 191 -4.45 7.70 -22.16
N TYR A 192 -4.95 8.57 -21.26
CA TYR A 192 -5.71 9.74 -21.65
C TYR A 192 -4.84 10.94 -22.04
N PHE A 193 -3.75 11.19 -21.31
CA PHE A 193 -2.94 12.40 -21.48
C PHE A 193 -1.68 12.19 -22.32
N PHE A 194 -1.15 10.97 -22.35
CA PHE A 194 0.14 10.70 -23.00
C PHE A 194 -0.01 9.88 -24.26
N ALA A 195 -0.98 8.97 -24.36
CA ALA A 195 -1.14 8.16 -25.56
C ALA A 195 -1.29 9.07 -26.80
N PRO A 196 -0.68 8.69 -27.94
CA PRO A 196 -1.03 9.34 -29.18
C PRO A 196 -2.53 9.14 -29.40
N PRO A 197 -3.25 10.12 -29.96
CA PRO A 197 -4.66 9.95 -30.27
C PRO A 197 -4.81 8.66 -31.08
N ILE A 198 -5.49 7.68 -30.50
CA ILE A 198 -5.76 6.38 -31.11
C ILE A 198 -6.54 6.56 -32.44
N CYS A 199 -7.15 7.73 -32.63
CA CYS A 199 -7.68 8.22 -33.90
C CYS A 199 -6.73 9.24 -34.56
N GLY A 200 -5.60 8.76 -35.05
CA GLY A 200 -4.83 9.45 -36.08
C GLY A 200 -5.30 9.09 -37.48
N GLU A 201 -6.61 9.17 -37.77
CA GLU A 201 -7.14 9.11 -39.15
C GLU A 201 -8.58 9.67 -39.27
N ILE A 202 -8.86 10.79 -38.61
CA ILE A 202 -9.82 11.77 -39.16
C ILE A 202 -9.02 13.03 -39.46
N ASN A 203 -8.07 12.89 -40.39
CA ASN A 203 -7.69 14.02 -41.21
C ASN A 203 -8.96 14.42 -41.97
N LEU A 204 -9.67 15.41 -41.45
CA LEU A 204 -10.54 16.23 -42.28
C LEU A 204 -9.65 16.76 -43.41
N MET A 205 -9.75 16.11 -44.57
CA MET A 205 -9.34 16.66 -45.85
C MET A 205 -10.19 17.91 -46.12
N THR A 206 -9.88 19.01 -45.44
CA THR A 206 -10.28 20.36 -45.84
C THR A 206 -9.06 21.03 -46.43
N HIS A 207 -8.59 20.46 -47.54
CA HIS A 207 -7.85 21.16 -48.58
C HIS A 207 -8.22 20.52 -49.92
N GLN A 208 -9.42 20.87 -50.40
CA GLN A 208 -9.74 21.09 -51.80
C GLN A 208 -10.58 22.36 -51.89
#